data_AF-A0A673X2L8-F1
#
_entry.id   AF-A0A673X2L8-F1
#
_cell.length_a   1.000
_cell.length_b   1.000
_cell.length_c   1.000
_cell.angle_alpha   90.00
_cell.angle_beta   90.00
_cell.angle_gamma   90.00
#
_symmetry.space_group_name_H-M   'P 1'
#
loop_
_entity.id
_entity.type
_entity.pdbx_description
1 polymer ?
#
loop_
_entity_poly.entity_id
_entity_poly.type
_entity_poly.pdbx_seq_one_letter_code
_entity_poly.pdbx_strand_id
1 'polypeptide(L)'
;MKAVNEKGKEVTEFNNKKTPESREEIKWCTWADDWLVHLISPNVYRTTGEALASFDYIVREGKFGTYEGFFAKYVGAAAMFVISKRLKSRHNLQDDVRQDLYKAVNEWVAAIGKKLFMGGDQPNLADLAVYGILRVMEGLEAWNDMMGNTKVKSWYRRMEKVTASHEDHN
;
A
#
# COMPACT_ATOMS: atom_id res chain seq x y z
N MET A 1 -19.83 -17.27 -25.71
CA MET A 1 -20.90 -18.27 -25.96
C MET A 1 -22.01 -17.94 -24.99
N LYS A 2 -23.26 -17.83 -25.43
CA LYS A 2 -24.41 -17.64 -24.53
C LYS A 2 -24.77 -19.01 -23.95
N ALA A 3 -24.82 -19.14 -22.63
CA ALA A 3 -25.25 -20.36 -21.95
C ALA A 3 -26.62 -20.09 -21.31
N VAL A 4 -27.49 -21.09 -21.23
CA VAL A 4 -28.82 -20.95 -20.63
C VAL A 4 -28.80 -21.70 -19.29
N ASN A 5 -29.14 -21.03 -18.20
CA ASN A 5 -29.21 -21.68 -16.89
C ASN A 5 -30.48 -22.55 -16.76
N GLU A 6 -30.55 -23.38 -15.70
CA GLU A 6 -31.67 -24.31 -15.43
C GLU A 6 -33.06 -23.65 -15.37
N LYS A 7 -33.13 -22.31 -15.28
CA LYS A 7 -34.36 -21.52 -15.25
C LYS A 7 -34.68 -20.84 -16.59
N GLY A 8 -34.01 -21.23 -17.68
CA GLY A 8 -34.27 -20.73 -19.03
C GLY A 8 -33.81 -19.28 -19.27
N LYS A 9 -33.02 -18.69 -18.37
CA LYS A 9 -32.45 -17.35 -18.61
C LYS A 9 -31.17 -17.46 -19.43
N GLU A 10 -31.08 -16.67 -20.50
CA GLU A 10 -29.81 -16.45 -21.21
C GLU A 10 -28.81 -15.81 -20.24
N VAL A 11 -27.78 -16.56 -19.89
CA VAL A 11 -26.62 -16.08 -19.14
C VAL A 11 -25.49 -15.88 -20.15
N THR A 12 -25.03 -14.64 -20.24
CA THR A 12 -23.80 -14.37 -20.99
C THR A 12 -22.64 -14.92 -20.15
N GLU A 13 -22.21 -16.15 -20.44
CA GLU A 13 -20.93 -16.65 -19.95
C GLU A 13 -19.83 -15.82 -20.62
N PHE A 14 -19.36 -14.81 -19.88
CA PHE A 14 -18.06 -14.23 -20.14
C PHE A 14 -17.05 -15.35 -19.91
N ASN A 15 -16.66 -16.03 -21.00
CA ASN A 15 -15.51 -16.93 -21.01
C ASN A 15 -14.28 -16.05 -20.75
N ASN A 16 -14.02 -15.77 -19.47
CA ASN A 16 -12.99 -14.87 -19.02
C ASN A 16 -11.65 -15.61 -19.12
N LYS A 17 -11.17 -15.83 -20.35
CA LYS A 17 -9.76 -16.14 -20.59
C LYS A 17 -8.98 -14.92 -20.13
N LYS A 18 -8.60 -14.89 -18.85
CA LYS A 18 -7.77 -13.84 -18.28
C LYS A 18 -6.51 -13.72 -19.15
N THR A 19 -6.32 -12.56 -19.76
CA THR A 19 -5.10 -12.26 -20.53
C THR A 19 -3.89 -12.37 -19.60
N PRO A 20 -2.67 -12.63 -20.13
CA PRO A 20 -1.46 -12.59 -19.32
C PRO A 20 -1.33 -11.30 -18.50
N GLU A 21 -1.68 -10.15 -19.09
CA GLU A 21 -1.69 -8.83 -18.44
C GLU A 21 -2.69 -8.76 -17.29
N SER A 22 -3.92 -9.24 -17.49
CA SER A 22 -4.93 -9.31 -16.42
C SER A 22 -4.51 -10.25 -15.29
N ARG A 23 -3.77 -11.32 -15.58
CA ARG A 23 -3.23 -12.21 -14.55
C ARG A 23 -2.09 -11.56 -13.76
N GLU A 24 -1.22 -10.81 -14.43
CA GLU A 24 -0.16 -10.05 -13.77
C GLU A 24 -0.74 -8.96 -12.86
N GLU A 25 -1.72 -8.20 -13.33
CA GLU A 25 -2.43 -7.21 -12.53
C GLU A 25 -3.06 -7.84 -11.28
N ILE A 26 -3.84 -8.91 -11.44
CA ILE A 26 -4.49 -9.58 -10.30
C ILE A 26 -3.46 -10.10 -9.30
N LYS A 27 -2.37 -10.73 -9.79
CA LYS A 27 -1.29 -11.22 -8.92
C LYS A 27 -0.73 -10.10 -8.05
N TRP A 28 -0.41 -8.96 -8.65
CA TRP A 28 0.21 -7.85 -7.91
C TRP A 28 -0.76 -7.10 -7.02
N CYS A 29 -2.04 -7.00 -7.42
CA CYS A 29 -3.08 -6.47 -6.54
C CYS A 29 -3.24 -7.35 -5.29
N THR A 30 -3.34 -8.67 -5.47
CA THR A 30 -3.40 -9.62 -4.35
C THR A 30 -2.13 -9.57 -3.50
N TRP A 31 -0.94 -9.47 -4.09
CA TRP A 31 0.30 -9.30 -3.34
C TRP A 31 0.33 -8.01 -2.52
N ALA A 32 -0.21 -6.91 -3.05
CA ALA A 32 -0.27 -5.64 -2.35
C ALA A 32 -1.13 -5.76 -1.07
N ASP A 33 -2.29 -6.40 -1.19
CA ASP A 33 -3.25 -6.60 -0.09
C ASP A 33 -2.79 -7.68 0.91
N ASP A 34 -2.21 -8.78 0.44
CA ASP A 34 -1.86 -9.91 1.31
C ASP A 34 -0.49 -9.73 1.97
N TRP A 35 0.41 -8.93 1.37
CA TRP A 35 1.78 -8.77 1.85
C TRP A 35 2.16 -7.33 2.15
N LEU A 36 2.10 -6.44 1.16
CA LEU A 36 2.65 -5.08 1.31
C LEU A 36 1.97 -4.28 2.43
N VAL A 37 0.64 -4.34 2.52
CA VAL A 37 -0.11 -3.60 3.56
C VAL A 37 0.30 -4.00 4.98
N HIS A 38 0.65 -5.27 5.18
CA HIS A 38 1.05 -5.81 6.48
C HIS A 38 2.44 -5.30 6.91
N LEU A 39 3.23 -4.74 6.00
CA LEU A 39 4.52 -4.13 6.31
C LEU A 39 4.38 -2.70 6.83
N ILE A 40 3.27 -2.00 6.54
CA ILE A 40 3.08 -0.59 6.90
C ILE A 40 3.04 -0.39 8.41
N SER A 41 2.10 -1.05 9.09
CA SER A 41 1.93 -0.89 10.55
C SER A 41 3.23 -1.16 11.33
N PRO A 42 3.96 -2.27 11.12
CA PRO A 42 5.24 -2.49 11.79
C PRO A 42 6.30 -1.42 11.49
N ASN A 43 6.28 -0.82 10.29
CA ASN A 43 7.27 0.17 9.85
C ASN A 43 7.00 1.61 10.33
N VAL A 44 5.74 1.96 10.61
CA VAL A 44 5.37 3.29 11.12
C VAL A 44 5.27 3.32 12.66
N TYR A 45 5.17 2.14 13.29
CA TYR A 45 5.12 1.97 14.75
C TYR A 45 6.32 1.20 15.33
N ARG A 46 7.47 1.19 14.63
CA ARG A 46 8.66 0.39 15.01
C ARG A 46 9.26 0.88 16.33
N THR A 47 9.39 2.19 16.48
CA THR A 47 9.89 2.85 17.69
C THR A 47 8.80 3.66 18.37
N THR A 48 8.99 4.01 19.64
CA THR A 48 8.05 4.88 20.36
C THR A 48 7.99 6.28 19.74
N GLY A 49 9.10 6.79 19.22
CA GLY A 49 9.17 8.07 18.51
C GLY A 49 8.39 8.04 17.19
N GLU A 50 8.61 7.02 16.37
CA GLU A 50 7.87 6.83 15.11
C GLU A 50 6.36 6.63 15.37
N ALA A 51 5.99 5.89 16.42
CA ALA A 51 4.59 5.68 16.76
C ALA A 51 3.90 6.99 17.17
N LEU A 52 4.56 7.84 17.95
CA LEU A 52 4.04 9.15 18.32
C LEU A 52 3.92 10.08 17.10
N ALA A 53 4.88 10.05 16.18
CA ALA A 53 4.83 10.83 14.95
C ALA A 53 3.68 10.38 14.02
N SER A 54 3.50 9.06 13.87
CA SER A 54 2.40 8.48 13.09
C SER A 54 1.03 8.85 13.65
N PHE A 55 0.87 8.82 14.97
CA PHE A 55 -0.38 9.25 15.60
C PHE A 55 -0.60 10.76 15.54
N ASP A 56 0.46 11.57 15.66
CA ASP A 56 0.36 13.02 15.47
C ASP A 56 -0.17 13.34 14.07
N TYR A 57 0.36 12.66 13.06
CA TYR A 57 -0.12 12.75 11.68
C TYR A 57 -1.60 12.35 11.56
N ILE A 58 -2.01 11.18 12.07
CA ILE A 58 -3.40 10.70 12.03
C ILE A 58 -4.35 11.68 12.74
N VAL A 59 -3.95 12.22 13.90
CA VAL A 59 -4.77 13.16 14.66
C VAL A 59 -4.93 14.48 13.91
N ARG A 60 -3.85 14.97 13.28
CA ARG A 60 -3.84 16.22 12.51
C ARG A 60 -4.67 16.12 11.23
N GLU A 61 -4.58 15.01 10.50
CA GLU A 61 -5.36 14.80 9.27
C GLU A 61 -6.81 14.41 9.56
N GLY A 62 -7.06 13.67 10.65
CA GLY A 62 -8.38 13.14 11.00
C GLY A 62 -9.37 14.14 11.61
N LYS A 63 -9.04 15.43 11.69
CA LYS A 63 -9.89 16.51 12.26
C LYS A 63 -10.40 16.22 13.70
N PHE A 64 -9.58 15.58 14.54
CA PHE A 64 -9.96 15.34 15.94
C PHE A 64 -9.93 16.63 16.76
N GLY A 65 -10.84 16.79 17.74
CA GLY A 65 -10.82 17.93 18.66
C GLY A 65 -9.58 17.93 19.57
N THR A 66 -9.18 19.09 20.11
CA THR A 66 -7.88 19.27 20.79
C THR A 66 -7.62 18.29 21.96
N TYR A 67 -8.65 17.98 22.75
CA TYR A 67 -8.54 17.07 23.90
C TYR A 67 -8.60 15.59 23.50
N GLU A 68 -9.48 15.23 22.56
CA GLU A 68 -9.58 13.87 22.01
C GLU A 68 -8.33 13.50 21.20
N GLY A 69 -7.78 14.45 20.44
CA GLY A 69 -6.54 14.29 19.69
C GLY A 69 -5.32 14.06 20.59
N PHE A 70 -5.24 14.77 21.73
CA PHE A 70 -4.17 14.55 22.70
C PHE A 70 -4.27 13.15 23.32
N PHE A 71 -5.47 12.72 23.72
CA PHE A 71 -5.68 11.38 24.28
C PHE A 71 -5.40 10.28 23.25
N ALA A 72 -5.94 10.41 22.04
CA ALA A 72 -5.71 9.48 20.93
C ALA A 72 -4.23 9.38 20.57
N LYS A 73 -3.49 10.49 20.61
CA LYS A 73 -2.05 10.50 20.32
C LYS A 73 -1.25 9.63 21.28
N TYR A 74 -1.39 9.85 22.59
CA TYR A 74 -0.54 9.15 23.57
C TYR A 74 -1.03 7.74 23.88
N VAL A 75 -2.35 7.55 24.06
CA VAL A 75 -2.92 6.23 24.37
C VAL A 75 -2.94 5.34 23.12
N GLY A 76 -3.26 5.91 21.96
CA GLY A 76 -3.23 5.20 20.67
C GLY A 76 -1.81 4.78 20.29
N ALA A 77 -0.81 5.66 20.43
CA ALA A 77 0.58 5.30 20.16
C ALA A 77 1.08 4.18 21.07
N ALA A 78 0.76 4.22 22.37
CA ALA A 78 1.13 3.15 23.30
C ALA A 78 0.45 1.82 22.94
N ALA A 79 -0.85 1.83 22.63
CA ALA A 79 -1.57 0.64 22.19
C ALA A 79 -1.00 0.07 20.88
N MET A 80 -0.74 0.92 19.89
CA MET A 80 -0.20 0.49 18.61
C MET A 80 1.24 0.00 18.69
N PHE A 81 2.06 0.54 19.59
CA PHE A 81 3.40 0.01 19.85
C PHE A 81 3.35 -1.42 20.43
N VAL A 82 2.39 -1.72 21.30
CA VAL A 82 2.19 -3.09 21.81
C VAL A 82 1.64 -4.00 20.71
N ILE A 83 0.68 -3.52 19.91
CA ILE A 83 0.09 -4.26 18.80
C ILE A 83 1.14 -4.54 17.71
N SER A 84 2.00 -3.57 17.38
CA SER A 84 3.03 -3.71 16.35
C SER A 84 4.06 -4.77 16.73
N LYS A 85 4.48 -4.83 18.00
CA LYS A 85 5.34 -5.92 18.51
C LYS A 85 4.66 -7.28 18.40
N ARG A 86 3.36 -7.35 18.69
CA ARG A 86 2.59 -8.61 18.57
C ARG A 86 2.40 -9.03 17.11
N LEU A 87 2.17 -8.08 16.20
CA LEU A 87 2.13 -8.31 14.75
C LEU A 87 3.48 -8.81 14.22
N LYS A 88 4.59 -8.16 14.60
CA LYS A 88 5.95 -8.58 14.23
C LYS A 88 6.19 -10.06 14.56
N SER A 89 5.84 -10.46 15.79
CA SER A 89 5.95 -11.86 16.22
C SER A 89 5.00 -12.81 15.50
N ARG A 90 3.77 -12.38 15.17
CA ARG A 90 2.76 -13.21 14.49
C ARG A 90 3.05 -13.42 13.00
N HIS A 91 3.68 -12.45 12.34
CA HIS A 91 4.01 -12.51 10.91
C HIS A 91 5.46 -12.95 10.63
N ASN A 92 6.22 -13.32 11.67
CA ASN A 92 7.59 -13.82 11.55
C ASN A 92 8.53 -12.88 10.76
N LEU A 93 8.32 -11.56 10.93
CA LEU A 93 9.10 -10.51 10.27
C LEU A 93 10.53 -10.47 10.82
N GLN A 94 11.48 -10.00 10.01
CA GLN A 94 12.87 -9.87 10.42
C GLN A 94 13.02 -8.91 11.60
N ASP A 95 14.18 -8.99 12.28
CA ASP A 95 14.42 -8.14 13.44
C ASP A 95 14.40 -6.65 13.10
N ASP A 96 14.87 -6.31 11.90
CA ASP A 96 14.68 -5.02 11.27
C ASP A 96 13.56 -5.06 10.21
N VAL A 97 12.36 -4.65 10.61
CA VAL A 97 11.17 -4.56 9.75
C VAL A 97 11.34 -3.61 8.56
N ARG A 98 12.35 -2.72 8.58
CA ARG A 98 12.71 -1.87 7.43
C ARG A 98 13.25 -2.70 6.27
N GLN A 99 14.01 -3.75 6.55
CA GLN A 99 14.56 -4.61 5.49
C GLN A 99 13.46 -5.34 4.73
N ASP A 100 12.41 -5.80 5.43
CA ASP A 100 11.26 -6.44 4.79
C ASP A 100 10.52 -5.46 3.88
N LEU A 101 10.36 -4.20 4.32
CA LEU A 101 9.80 -3.13 3.49
C LEU A 101 10.67 -2.86 2.26
N TYR A 102 11.98 -2.70 2.43
CA TYR A 102 12.90 -2.42 1.32
C TYR A 102 12.92 -3.56 0.31
N LYS A 103 12.89 -4.81 0.79
CA LYS A 103 12.83 -5.99 -0.05
C LYS A 103 11.54 -6.03 -0.86
N ALA A 104 10.39 -5.85 -0.21
CA ALA A 104 9.08 -5.85 -0.87
C ALA A 104 8.98 -4.73 -1.92
N VAL A 105 9.44 -3.52 -1.58
CA VAL A 105 9.41 -2.38 -2.49
C VAL A 105 10.37 -2.56 -3.67
N ASN A 106 11.56 -3.12 -3.45
CA ASN A 106 12.47 -3.44 -4.54
C ASN A 106 11.98 -4.61 -5.41
N GLU A 107 11.27 -5.58 -4.83
CA GLU A 107 10.60 -6.67 -5.56
C GLU A 107 9.54 -6.09 -6.52
N TRP A 108 8.72 -5.15 -6.04
CA TRP A 108 7.76 -4.41 -6.87
C TRP A 108 8.44 -3.67 -8.03
N VAL A 109 9.49 -2.89 -7.74
CA VAL A 109 10.22 -2.14 -8.78
C VAL A 109 10.86 -3.08 -9.79
N ALA A 110 11.41 -4.22 -9.35
CA ALA A 110 11.98 -5.23 -10.23
C ALA A 110 10.92 -5.86 -11.14
N ALA A 111 9.70 -6.06 -10.64
CA ALA A 111 8.59 -6.63 -11.40
C ALA A 111 8.08 -5.69 -12.49
N ILE A 112 8.06 -4.38 -12.25
CA ILE A 112 7.78 -3.39 -13.31
C ILE A 112 8.87 -3.46 -14.39
N GLY A 113 10.12 -3.65 -13.98
CA GLY A 113 11.26 -3.81 -14.88
C GLY A 113 11.54 -2.51 -15.65
N LYS A 114 11.48 -2.58 -16.99
CA LYS A 114 11.74 -1.44 -17.88
C LYS A 114 10.48 -0.65 -18.25
N LYS A 115 9.29 -1.12 -17.86
CA LYS A 115 8.01 -0.46 -18.13
C LYS A 115 7.91 0.86 -17.33
N LEU A 116 7.07 1.80 -17.76
CA LEU A 116 6.80 3.01 -16.98
C LEU A 116 5.99 2.67 -15.72
N PHE A 117 5.01 1.79 -15.89
CA PHE A 117 4.10 1.26 -14.86
C PHE A 117 3.95 -0.26 -15.02
N MET A 118 3.37 -0.94 -14.04
CA MET A 118 2.99 -2.35 -14.20
C MET A 118 2.05 -2.53 -15.40
N GLY A 119 1.12 -1.58 -15.59
CA GLY A 119 0.23 -1.48 -16.75
C GLY A 119 0.89 -1.11 -18.09
N GLY A 120 2.20 -0.90 -18.14
CA GLY A 120 2.91 -0.47 -19.35
C GLY A 120 3.07 1.04 -19.41
N ASP A 121 2.40 1.68 -20.38
CA ASP A 121 2.47 3.13 -20.60
C ASP A 121 1.56 3.94 -19.68
N GLN A 122 0.50 3.31 -19.17
CA GLN A 122 -0.44 3.87 -18.21
C GLN A 122 -0.52 2.98 -16.96
N PRO A 123 -0.82 3.55 -15.78
CA PRO A 123 -0.98 2.75 -14.57
C PRO A 123 -2.21 1.85 -14.66
N ASN A 124 -2.09 0.64 -14.12
CA ASN A 124 -3.22 -0.28 -13.96
C ASN A 124 -3.66 -0.38 -12.48
N LEU A 125 -4.58 -1.31 -12.15
CA LEU A 125 -5.08 -1.44 -10.78
C LEU A 125 -3.98 -1.84 -9.78
N ALA A 126 -2.99 -2.63 -10.21
CA ALA A 126 -1.87 -3.00 -9.37
C ALA A 126 -0.98 -1.79 -9.04
N ASP A 127 -0.70 -0.93 -10.02
CA ASP A 127 0.03 0.31 -9.78
C ASP A 127 -0.68 1.20 -8.76
N LEU A 128 -2.01 1.35 -8.90
CA LEU A 128 -2.83 2.14 -7.99
C LEU A 128 -2.88 1.54 -6.57
N ALA A 129 -3.01 0.22 -6.45
CA ALA A 129 -3.03 -0.46 -5.16
C ALA A 129 -1.72 -0.25 -4.40
N VAL A 130 -0.58 -0.50 -5.05
CA VAL A 130 0.75 -0.31 -4.44
C VAL A 130 0.99 1.16 -4.12
N TYR A 131 0.64 2.07 -5.03
CA TYR A 131 0.79 3.51 -4.81
C TYR A 131 0.00 3.98 -3.60
N GLY A 132 -1.28 3.61 -3.50
CA GLY A 132 -2.15 3.96 -2.38
C GLY A 132 -1.60 3.45 -1.04
N ILE A 133 -1.12 2.22 -0.98
CA ILE A 133 -0.54 1.65 0.25
C ILE A 133 0.73 2.38 0.68
N LEU A 134 1.64 2.69 -0.26
CA LEU A 134 2.88 3.40 0.07
C LEU A 134 2.63 4.85 0.47
N ARG A 135 1.63 5.51 -0.12
CA ARG A 135 1.25 6.89 0.17
C ARG A 135 0.85 7.12 1.62
N VAL A 136 0.30 6.09 2.30
CA VAL A 136 -0.05 6.16 3.73
C VAL A 136 1.15 6.51 4.62
N MET A 137 2.37 6.22 4.18
CA MET A 137 3.58 6.54 4.96
C MET A 137 4.11 7.96 4.72
N GLU A 138 3.59 8.71 3.74
CA GLU A 138 4.09 10.04 3.40
C GLU A 138 4.19 10.96 4.63
N GLY A 139 5.31 11.67 4.76
CA GLY A 139 5.57 12.54 5.91
C GLY A 139 6.08 11.83 7.17
N LEU A 140 6.15 10.50 7.18
CA LEU A 140 6.70 9.71 8.29
C LEU A 140 8.17 9.33 8.05
N GLU A 141 8.87 8.92 9.11
CA GLU A 141 10.27 8.44 9.01
C GLU A 141 10.40 7.26 8.04
N ALA A 142 9.41 6.36 8.06
CA ALA A 142 9.31 5.20 7.18
C ALA A 142 9.36 5.53 5.69
N TRP A 143 8.74 6.65 5.33
CA TRP A 143 8.74 7.13 3.97
C TRP A 143 10.12 7.59 3.52
N ASN A 144 10.78 8.41 4.34
CA ASN A 144 12.12 8.93 4.03
C ASN A 144 13.13 7.79 3.89
N ASP A 145 13.06 6.83 4.81
CA ASP A 145 13.87 5.61 4.81
C ASP A 145 13.65 4.77 3.55
N MET A 146 12.40 4.48 3.19
CA MET A 146 12.05 3.75 1.98
C MET A 146 12.55 4.47 0.72
N MET A 147 12.37 5.79 0.64
CA MET A 147 12.75 6.60 -0.51
C MET A 147 14.28 6.74 -0.67
N GLY A 148 15.03 6.64 0.43
CA GLY A 148 16.49 6.67 0.44
C GLY A 148 17.14 5.31 0.15
N ASN A 149 16.49 4.21 0.54
CA ASN A 149 17.08 2.87 0.50
C ASN A 149 16.52 1.96 -0.61
N THR A 150 15.61 2.46 -1.45
CA THR A 150 15.01 1.70 -2.56
C THR A 150 15.03 2.48 -3.87
N LYS A 151 14.76 1.78 -4.98
CA LYS A 151 14.68 2.39 -6.32
C LYS A 151 13.29 2.90 -6.70
N VAL A 152 12.36 2.94 -5.75
CA VAL A 152 10.92 3.21 -6.00
C VAL A 152 10.63 4.65 -6.41
N LYS A 153 11.49 5.59 -6.02
CA LYS A 153 11.30 7.04 -6.18
C LYS A 153 10.89 7.46 -7.60
N SER A 154 11.48 6.85 -8.62
CA SER A 154 11.18 7.21 -10.01
C SER A 154 9.77 6.80 -10.44
N TRP A 155 9.34 5.59 -10.08
CA TRP A 155 8.00 5.09 -10.36
C TRP A 155 6.96 5.86 -9.53
N TYR A 156 7.24 6.09 -8.25
CA TYR A 156 6.32 6.80 -7.36
C TYR A 156 6.00 8.21 -7.86
N ARG A 157 7.02 8.97 -8.29
CA ARG A 157 6.82 10.31 -8.86
C ARG A 157 6.03 10.30 -10.17
N ARG A 158 6.12 9.23 -10.96
CA ARG A 158 5.28 9.08 -12.16
C ARG A 158 3.82 8.84 -11.76
N MET A 159 3.59 7.99 -10.76
CA MET A 159 2.24 7.78 -10.21
C MET A 159 1.64 9.07 -9.67
N GLU A 160 2.39 9.81 -8.85
CA GLU A 160 1.98 11.09 -8.29
C GLU A 160 1.54 12.06 -9.39
N LYS A 161 2.37 12.25 -10.42
CA LYS A 161 2.06 13.13 -11.55
C LYS A 161 0.77 12.73 -12.28
N VAL A 162 0.58 11.44 -12.55
CA VAL A 162 -0.61 10.96 -13.26
C VAL A 162 -1.85 11.14 -12.38
N THR A 163 -1.77 10.82 -11.09
CA THR A 163 -2.90 10.98 -10.16
C THR A 163 -3.29 12.45 -9.93
N ALA A 164 -2.31 13.36 -9.82
CA ALA A 164 -2.57 14.79 -9.66
C ALA A 164 -3.24 15.40 -10.91
N SER A 165 -2.81 14.99 -12.12
CA SER A 165 -3.43 15.49 -13.36
C SER A 165 -4.89 15.10 -13.55
N HIS A 166 -5.39 14.12 -12.80
CA HIS A 166 -6.81 13.75 -12.79
C HIS A 166 -7.64 14.54 -11.78
N GLU A 167 -7.03 15.17 -10.76
CA GLU A 167 -7.74 16.02 -9.79
C GLU A 167 -8.04 17.43 -10.35
N ASP A 168 -7.22 17.94 -11.27
CA ASP A 168 -7.39 19.28 -11.87
C ASP A 168 -8.51 19.37 -12.93
N HIS A 169 -9.15 18.25 -13.27
CA HIS A 169 -10.20 18.17 -14.31
C HIS A 169 -11.62 17.93 -13.77
N ASN A 170 -11.86 18.19 -12.48
CA ASN A 170 -13.17 18.07 -11.83
C ASN A 170 -13.50 19.31 -11.00
#